data_AF-A0AAU3DDC6-F1
#
_entry.id   AF-A0AAU3DDC6-F1
#
_cell.length_a   1.000
_cell.length_b   1.000
_cell.length_c   1.000
_cell.angle_alpha   90.00
_cell.angle_beta   90.00
_cell.angle_gamma   90.00
#
_symmetry.space_group_name_H-M   'P 1'
#
loop_
_entity.id
_entity.type
_entity.pdbx_description
1 polymer ?
#
loop_
_entity_poly.entity_id
_entity_poly.type
_entity_poly.pdbx_seq_one_letter_code
_entity_poly.pdbx_strand_id
1 'polypeptide(L)'
;MTTASAGDGAAAPPPFLLTPRQGEAARALLSYVAALPLNSVDAQLLAVVVGIRAARTGTGNLTGTDLRSLRLEDPEAAVAELSAAGWEVPGELIDGDPDKPAGIVVPGMTPGQGHVLPLGKEARSKVSGWSMRTRVAKPVRKTSSGVRLAALFLAAHASAELVGHAPAELPVACYGAVPTLLEKGFLAEVKGQTYRLGPTVGHLAGLFRTPEELAALAREEEERLAAREAAAAAEATPESWAAWKADVSPALLRHVEAVENCRLCHLAFIRVANGFMTPPSPLPMPRSALDAYDTWRAAHPESGREAAQFTVAFRTGHGHGPSYGQLCKGLGWRKLSRELRGIIVRTLIDEGWLTSTPPVPWTLRPGKTAHAQGIVLPGQVARGGR
;
A
#
# COMPACT_ATOMS: atom_id res chain seq x y z
N MET A 1 -52.08 7.67 1.29
CA MET A 1 -51.06 8.54 1.91
C MET A 1 -50.04 7.64 2.56
N THR A 2 -48.98 7.35 1.84
CA THR A 2 -47.99 6.33 2.18
C THR A 2 -46.68 7.07 2.42
N THR A 3 -46.25 7.08 3.67
CA THR A 3 -45.03 7.75 4.11
C THR A 3 -43.79 6.98 3.66
N ALA A 4 -42.79 7.78 3.29
CA ALA A 4 -41.52 7.42 2.68
C ALA A 4 -40.76 6.31 3.42
N SER A 5 -40.19 5.38 2.63
CA SER A 5 -39.08 4.52 3.06
C SER A 5 -37.79 5.10 2.50
N ALA A 6 -36.83 5.31 3.39
CA ALA A 6 -35.53 5.90 3.16
C ALA A 6 -34.74 5.14 2.08
N GLY A 7 -34.41 5.86 1.01
CA GLY A 7 -33.24 5.57 0.21
C GLY A 7 -32.02 6.16 0.90
N ASP A 8 -31.03 5.31 1.15
CA ASP A 8 -29.61 5.58 0.92
C ASP A 8 -28.83 4.30 1.17
N GLY A 9 -29.16 3.29 0.36
CA GLY A 9 -28.25 2.20 0.09
C GLY A 9 -27.31 2.65 -1.03
N ALA A 10 -26.21 3.32 -0.69
CA ALA A 10 -25.13 3.48 -1.64
C ALA A 10 -24.55 2.09 -1.95
N ALA A 11 -25.12 1.42 -2.95
CA ALA A 11 -24.51 0.24 -3.56
C ALA A 11 -23.23 0.71 -4.27
N ALA A 12 -22.10 0.62 -3.58
CA ALA A 12 -20.78 0.93 -4.12
C ALA A 12 -20.54 0.12 -5.39
N PRO A 13 -20.12 0.74 -6.52
CA PRO A 13 -19.97 -0.02 -7.74
C PRO A 13 -18.69 -0.86 -7.61
N PRO A 14 -18.57 -2.02 -8.27
CA PRO A 14 -17.26 -2.55 -8.57
C PRO A 14 -16.99 -2.33 -10.06
N PRO A 15 -16.60 -1.15 -10.57
CA PRO A 15 -16.68 -0.97 -12.00
C PRO A 15 -15.31 -0.86 -12.66
N PHE A 16 -14.19 -1.19 -12.00
CA PHE A 16 -12.85 -1.18 -12.61
C PHE A 16 -11.97 -2.31 -12.09
N LEU A 17 -11.20 -2.93 -12.99
CA LEU A 17 -10.27 -4.02 -12.63
C LEU A 17 -8.97 -3.52 -12.00
N LEU A 18 -8.61 -2.27 -12.24
CA LEU A 18 -7.39 -1.63 -11.76
C LEU A 18 -7.73 -0.48 -10.82
N THR A 19 -6.91 -0.28 -9.79
CA THR A 19 -6.85 1.00 -9.09
C THR A 19 -6.04 2.02 -9.90
N PRO A 20 -6.12 3.34 -9.61
CA PRO A 20 -5.33 4.35 -10.33
C PRO A 20 -3.82 4.03 -10.37
N ARG A 21 -3.23 3.63 -9.24
CA ARG A 21 -1.81 3.22 -9.16
C ARG A 21 -1.51 1.97 -10.00
N GLN A 22 -2.43 1.01 -10.08
CA GLN A 22 -2.24 -0.16 -10.93
C GLN A 22 -2.40 0.20 -12.43
N GLY A 23 -3.22 1.19 -12.73
CA GLY A 23 -3.33 1.80 -14.06
C GLY A 23 -2.03 2.50 -14.49
N GLU A 24 -1.38 3.24 -13.58
CA GLU A 24 -0.05 3.82 -13.81
C GLU A 24 0.97 2.73 -14.13
N ALA A 25 0.98 1.63 -13.37
CA ALA A 25 1.85 0.49 -13.66
C ALA A 25 1.56 -0.16 -15.02
N ALA A 26 0.29 -0.25 -15.44
CA ALA A 26 -0.08 -0.76 -16.75
C ALA A 26 0.41 0.17 -17.88
N ARG A 27 0.30 1.48 -17.72
CA ARG A 27 0.83 2.46 -18.68
C ARG A 27 2.35 2.44 -18.74
N ALA A 28 3.03 2.35 -17.61
CA ALA A 28 4.49 2.24 -17.56
C ALA A 28 4.99 0.97 -18.29
N LEU A 29 4.26 -0.15 -18.17
CA LEU A 29 4.54 -1.37 -18.95
C LEU A 29 4.40 -1.12 -20.47
N LEU A 30 3.32 -0.46 -20.88
CA LEU A 30 3.05 -0.21 -22.29
C LEU A 30 4.04 0.79 -22.89
N SER A 31 4.40 1.84 -22.15
CA SER A 31 5.43 2.81 -22.53
C SER A 31 6.80 2.14 -22.66
N TYR A 32 7.17 1.24 -21.73
CA TYR A 32 8.37 0.41 -21.85
C TYR A 32 8.37 -0.42 -23.13
N VAL A 33 7.27 -1.11 -23.45
CA VAL A 33 7.16 -1.92 -24.67
C VAL A 33 7.23 -1.05 -25.93
N ALA A 34 6.58 0.13 -25.93
CA ALA A 34 6.62 1.06 -27.05
C ALA A 34 8.02 1.61 -27.33
N ALA A 35 8.89 1.67 -26.31
CA ALA A 35 10.27 2.11 -26.42
C ALA A 35 11.24 1.00 -26.90
N LEU A 36 10.80 -0.25 -26.97
CA LEU A 36 11.64 -1.35 -27.47
C LEU A 36 11.82 -1.25 -28.99
N PRO A 37 12.96 -1.70 -29.54
CA PRO A 37 13.22 -1.73 -30.98
C PRO A 37 12.48 -2.90 -31.66
N LEU A 38 11.15 -2.97 -31.49
CA LEU A 38 10.28 -4.01 -32.06
C LEU A 38 9.46 -3.42 -33.21
N ASN A 39 9.48 -4.10 -34.36
CA ASN A 39 8.86 -3.63 -35.59
C ASN A 39 7.45 -4.22 -35.79
N SER A 40 7.20 -5.43 -35.29
CA SER A 40 5.87 -6.07 -35.43
C SER A 40 4.97 -5.88 -34.21
N VAL A 41 3.67 -5.82 -34.47
CA VAL A 41 2.63 -5.81 -33.42
C VAL A 41 2.56 -7.15 -32.67
N ASP A 42 2.99 -8.25 -33.29
CA ASP A 42 3.08 -9.56 -32.64
C ASP A 42 4.18 -9.56 -31.58
N ALA A 43 5.38 -9.08 -31.92
CA ALA A 43 6.48 -8.93 -30.98
C ALA A 43 6.11 -7.98 -29.83
N GLN A 44 5.48 -6.85 -30.13
CA GLN A 44 5.02 -5.90 -29.11
C GLN A 44 3.96 -6.53 -28.18
N LEU A 45 2.98 -7.26 -28.73
CA LEU A 45 1.96 -7.93 -27.92
C LEU A 45 2.56 -9.03 -27.03
N LEU A 46 3.53 -9.78 -27.55
CA LEU A 46 4.29 -10.77 -26.78
C LEU A 46 5.11 -10.10 -25.67
N ALA A 47 5.78 -8.98 -25.97
CA ALA A 47 6.56 -8.20 -25.03
C ALA A 47 5.72 -7.72 -23.83
N VAL A 48 4.47 -7.30 -24.05
CA VAL A 48 3.56 -6.93 -22.94
C VAL A 48 3.35 -8.10 -21.96
N VAL A 49 3.16 -9.32 -22.47
CA VAL A 49 2.91 -10.51 -21.63
C VAL A 49 4.14 -10.91 -20.86
N VAL A 50 5.26 -11.00 -21.55
CA VAL A 50 6.52 -11.44 -20.95
C VAL A 50 7.02 -10.38 -19.98
N GLY A 51 6.95 -9.10 -20.36
CA GLY A 51 7.34 -7.97 -19.53
C GLY A 51 6.60 -7.93 -18.21
N ILE A 52 5.27 -8.06 -18.19
CA ILE A 52 4.55 -8.07 -16.90
C ILE A 52 4.87 -9.30 -16.04
N ARG A 53 5.20 -10.44 -16.65
CA ARG A 53 5.63 -11.63 -15.89
C ARG A 53 7.06 -11.46 -15.34
N ALA A 54 7.93 -10.76 -16.07
CA ALA A 54 9.31 -10.46 -15.71
C ALA A 54 9.47 -9.29 -14.72
N ALA A 55 8.49 -8.39 -14.61
CA ALA A 55 8.53 -7.14 -13.84
C ALA A 55 8.93 -7.24 -12.35
N ARG A 56 9.04 -8.45 -11.78
CA ARG A 56 9.53 -8.64 -10.40
C ARG A 56 10.92 -9.25 -10.34
N THR A 57 11.25 -10.14 -11.27
CA THR A 57 12.39 -11.05 -11.16
C THR A 57 13.35 -10.96 -12.35
N GLY A 58 13.05 -10.16 -13.37
CA GLY A 58 13.78 -10.13 -14.63
C GLY A 58 13.46 -11.30 -15.58
N THR A 59 12.75 -12.32 -15.11
CA THR A 59 12.41 -13.50 -15.92
C THR A 59 10.90 -13.68 -16.01
N GLY A 60 10.37 -13.69 -17.24
CA GLY A 60 8.98 -13.94 -17.56
C GLY A 60 8.80 -15.36 -18.07
N ASN A 61 8.19 -16.23 -17.25
CA ASN A 61 7.91 -17.60 -17.66
C ASN A 61 6.74 -17.64 -18.65
N LEU A 62 6.89 -18.38 -19.74
CA LEU A 62 5.86 -18.60 -20.76
C LEU A 62 5.88 -20.07 -21.19
N THR A 63 4.71 -20.66 -21.44
CA THR A 63 4.63 -22.01 -22.05
C THR A 63 4.36 -21.89 -23.55
N GLY A 64 4.62 -22.95 -24.33
CA GLY A 64 4.19 -23.01 -25.73
C GLY A 64 2.66 -22.90 -25.87
N THR A 65 1.92 -23.42 -24.88
CA THR A 65 0.45 -23.24 -24.79
C THR A 65 0.06 -21.77 -24.57
N ASP A 66 0.75 -21.03 -23.71
CA ASP A 66 0.54 -19.59 -23.55
C ASP A 66 0.79 -18.86 -24.87
N LEU A 67 1.91 -19.15 -25.55
CA LEU A 67 2.28 -18.52 -26.83
C LEU A 67 1.21 -18.76 -27.91
N ARG A 68 0.73 -20.00 -28.07
CA ARG A 68 -0.38 -20.32 -29.00
C ARG A 68 -1.68 -19.61 -28.62
N SER A 69 -1.96 -19.44 -27.32
CA SER A 69 -3.15 -18.72 -26.86
C SER A 69 -3.14 -17.24 -27.26
N LEU A 70 -1.95 -16.68 -27.51
CA LEU A 70 -1.80 -15.31 -27.99
C LEU A 70 -2.22 -15.15 -29.44
N ARG A 71 -2.39 -16.23 -30.23
CA ARG A 71 -2.83 -16.15 -31.63
C ARG A 71 -2.05 -15.09 -32.41
N LEU A 72 -0.72 -15.13 -32.31
CA LEU A 72 0.16 -14.31 -33.12
C LEU A 72 0.05 -14.79 -34.58
N GLU A 73 0.23 -13.88 -35.54
CA GLU A 73 0.25 -14.21 -36.96
C GLU A 73 1.55 -14.95 -37.31
N ASP A 74 2.67 -14.48 -36.76
CA ASP A 74 3.98 -15.13 -36.89
C ASP A 74 4.70 -15.18 -35.52
N PRO A 75 4.47 -16.25 -34.73
CA PRO A 75 5.07 -16.39 -33.40
C PRO A 75 6.60 -16.58 -33.46
N GLU A 76 7.14 -17.15 -34.54
CA GLU A 76 8.57 -17.39 -34.71
C GLU A 76 9.30 -16.07 -34.96
N ALA A 77 8.79 -15.24 -35.88
CA ALA A 77 9.32 -13.90 -36.13
C ALA A 77 9.22 -13.01 -34.88
N ALA A 78 8.11 -13.08 -34.14
CA ALA A 78 7.93 -12.32 -32.91
C ALA A 78 8.97 -12.68 -31.83
N VAL A 79 9.27 -13.97 -31.67
CA VAL A 79 10.33 -14.45 -30.76
C VAL A 79 11.71 -14.01 -31.24
N ALA A 80 11.98 -14.08 -32.55
CA ALA A 80 13.24 -13.61 -33.13
C ALA A 80 13.46 -12.10 -32.90
N GLU A 81 12.41 -11.28 -33.00
CA GLU A 81 12.49 -9.84 -32.70
C GLU A 81 12.79 -9.56 -31.22
N LEU A 82 12.22 -10.32 -30.29
CA LEU A 82 12.57 -10.16 -28.86
C LEU A 82 14.03 -10.53 -28.61
N SER A 83 14.52 -11.60 -29.21
CA SER A 83 15.94 -11.98 -29.15
C SER A 83 16.84 -10.90 -29.75
N ALA A 84 16.45 -10.32 -30.89
CA ALA A 84 17.18 -9.21 -31.52
C ALA A 84 17.16 -7.92 -30.66
N ALA A 85 16.10 -7.71 -29.86
CA ALA A 85 16.04 -6.67 -28.85
C ALA A 85 16.85 -6.96 -27.57
N GLY A 86 17.63 -8.05 -27.57
CA GLY A 86 18.55 -8.43 -26.50
C GLY A 86 17.92 -9.26 -25.38
N TRP A 87 16.69 -9.76 -25.56
CA TRP A 87 16.08 -10.66 -24.58
C TRP A 87 16.63 -12.07 -24.74
N GLU A 88 16.80 -12.80 -23.63
CA GLU A 88 17.22 -14.20 -23.69
C GLU A 88 15.98 -15.07 -23.79
N VAL A 89 15.65 -15.51 -25.00
CA VAL A 89 14.51 -16.39 -25.26
C VAL A 89 15.00 -17.83 -25.47
N PRO A 90 14.59 -18.79 -24.62
CA PRO A 90 14.95 -20.19 -24.82
C PRO A 90 14.33 -20.76 -26.10
N GLY A 91 15.12 -21.46 -26.93
CA GLY A 91 14.61 -22.11 -28.15
C GLY A 91 13.54 -23.17 -27.89
N GLU A 92 13.53 -23.76 -26.69
CA GLU A 92 12.51 -24.71 -26.23
C GLU A 92 11.09 -24.12 -26.18
N LEU A 93 10.93 -22.78 -26.24
CA LEU A 93 9.61 -22.14 -26.19
C LEU A 93 8.72 -22.51 -27.39
N ILE A 94 9.33 -22.72 -28.58
CA ILE A 94 8.62 -23.05 -29.82
C ILE A 94 8.66 -24.56 -30.05
N ASP A 95 9.85 -25.16 -29.99
CA ASP A 95 10.09 -26.55 -30.41
C ASP A 95 10.05 -27.57 -29.25
N GLY A 96 9.91 -27.10 -28.01
CA GLY A 96 9.92 -27.94 -26.81
C GLY A 96 8.54 -28.47 -26.39
N ASP A 97 8.48 -28.97 -25.16
CA ASP A 97 7.22 -29.42 -24.54
C ASP A 97 6.28 -28.20 -24.35
N PRO A 98 5.07 -28.21 -24.95
CA PRO A 98 4.14 -27.09 -24.89
C PRO A 98 3.70 -26.68 -23.50
N ASP A 99 3.77 -27.57 -22.51
CA ASP A 99 3.31 -27.32 -21.14
C ASP A 99 4.47 -27.02 -20.17
N LYS A 100 5.72 -27.22 -20.61
CA LYS A 100 6.92 -26.86 -19.84
C LYS A 100 7.15 -25.34 -19.92
N PRO A 101 7.22 -24.64 -18.76
CA PRO A 101 7.53 -23.20 -18.77
C PRO A 101 8.97 -22.93 -19.23
N ALA A 102 9.13 -22.04 -20.21
CA ALA A 102 10.39 -21.46 -20.62
C ALA A 102 10.54 -20.06 -19.99
N GLY A 103 11.66 -19.82 -19.30
CA GLY A 103 11.96 -18.55 -18.67
C GLY A 103 12.63 -17.59 -19.65
N ILE A 104 11.96 -16.49 -20.01
CA ILE A 104 12.52 -15.45 -20.87
C ILE A 104 13.15 -14.38 -20.01
N VAL A 105 14.45 -14.10 -20.17
CA VAL A 105 15.14 -13.03 -19.43
C VAL A 105 14.95 -11.71 -20.16
N VAL A 106 14.49 -10.70 -19.42
CA VAL A 106 14.27 -9.33 -19.87
C VAL A 106 15.32 -8.44 -19.21
N PRO A 107 16.40 -8.05 -19.91
CA PRO A 107 17.54 -7.36 -19.29
C PRO A 107 17.15 -6.14 -18.47
N GLY A 108 16.28 -5.27 -19.00
CA GLY A 108 15.80 -4.05 -18.33
C GLY A 108 14.90 -4.29 -17.11
N MET A 109 14.52 -5.53 -16.81
CA MET A 109 13.72 -5.91 -15.65
C MET A 109 14.48 -6.77 -14.63
N THR A 110 15.77 -7.01 -14.86
CA THR A 110 16.62 -7.72 -13.91
C THR A 110 16.75 -6.92 -12.61
N PRO A 111 16.60 -7.54 -11.42
CA PRO A 111 16.75 -6.82 -10.16
C PRO A 111 18.13 -6.17 -10.04
N GLY A 112 18.17 -4.84 -9.86
CA GLY A 112 19.42 -4.08 -9.76
C GLY A 112 19.23 -2.60 -10.10
N GLN A 113 20.35 -1.91 -10.28
CA GLN A 113 20.36 -0.54 -10.81
C GLN A 113 19.80 -0.55 -12.24
N GLY A 114 18.81 0.30 -12.51
CA GLY A 114 18.19 0.39 -13.85
C GLY A 114 16.97 -0.51 -14.09
N HIS A 115 16.39 -1.13 -13.05
CA HIS A 115 15.13 -1.88 -13.16
C HIS A 115 13.97 -0.95 -13.58
N VAL A 116 13.48 -1.10 -14.81
CA VAL A 116 12.52 -0.16 -15.43
C VAL A 116 11.09 -0.27 -14.88
N LEU A 117 10.69 -1.41 -14.31
CA LEU A 117 9.31 -1.68 -13.88
C LEU A 117 9.21 -2.48 -12.55
N PRO A 118 9.77 -1.98 -11.44
CA PRO A 118 9.73 -2.69 -10.17
C PRO A 118 8.30 -2.77 -9.62
N LEU A 119 7.62 -3.89 -9.85
CA LEU A 119 6.28 -4.14 -9.34
C LEU A 119 6.27 -5.14 -8.18
N GLY A 120 5.57 -4.77 -7.10
CA GLY A 120 5.24 -5.71 -6.03
C GLY A 120 4.38 -6.88 -6.53
N LYS A 121 4.39 -8.01 -5.78
CA LYS A 121 3.68 -9.25 -6.15
C LYS A 121 2.21 -9.01 -6.51
N GLU A 122 1.51 -8.21 -5.70
CA GLU A 122 0.08 -7.94 -5.89
C GLU A 122 -0.19 -7.08 -7.12
N ALA A 123 0.49 -5.94 -7.25
CA ALA A 123 0.34 -5.04 -8.39
C ALA A 123 0.62 -5.76 -9.72
N ARG A 124 1.73 -6.53 -9.79
CA ARG A 124 2.06 -7.34 -10.96
C ARG A 124 0.96 -8.34 -11.31
N SER A 125 0.40 -9.02 -10.32
CA SER A 125 -0.69 -9.98 -10.53
C SER A 125 -1.97 -9.32 -11.06
N LYS A 126 -2.31 -8.12 -10.56
CA LYS A 126 -3.48 -7.36 -11.00
C LYS A 126 -3.34 -6.86 -12.43
N VAL A 127 -2.19 -6.27 -12.77
CA VAL A 127 -1.90 -5.80 -14.13
C VAL A 127 -1.83 -6.95 -15.13
N SER A 128 -1.21 -8.09 -14.76
CA SER A 128 -1.19 -9.29 -15.62
C SER A 128 -2.61 -9.82 -15.87
N GLY A 129 -3.43 -9.92 -14.84
CA GLY A 129 -4.82 -10.35 -14.96
C GLY A 129 -5.68 -9.37 -15.78
N TRP A 130 -5.45 -8.07 -15.65
CA TRP A 130 -6.07 -7.05 -16.48
C TRP A 130 -5.66 -7.18 -17.96
N SER A 131 -4.37 -7.29 -18.24
CA SER A 131 -3.85 -7.45 -19.61
C SER A 131 -4.45 -8.69 -20.29
N MET A 132 -4.55 -9.81 -19.57
CA MET A 132 -5.24 -11.00 -20.05
C MET A 132 -6.72 -10.70 -20.36
N ARG A 133 -7.48 -10.15 -19.40
CA ARG A 133 -8.92 -9.86 -19.56
C ARG A 133 -9.21 -8.88 -20.70
N THR A 134 -8.36 -7.89 -20.91
CA THR A 134 -8.49 -6.94 -22.02
C THR A 134 -8.33 -7.63 -23.38
N ARG A 135 -7.31 -8.47 -23.53
CA ARG A 135 -7.05 -9.17 -24.80
C ARG A 135 -8.07 -10.27 -25.12
N VAL A 136 -8.69 -10.85 -24.11
CA VAL A 136 -9.75 -11.87 -24.28
C VAL A 136 -11.16 -11.30 -24.16
N ALA A 137 -11.31 -9.98 -24.09
CA ALA A 137 -12.61 -9.33 -24.09
C ALA A 137 -13.37 -9.68 -25.38
N LYS A 138 -14.69 -9.86 -25.28
CA LYS A 138 -15.54 -10.30 -26.40
C LYS A 138 -15.32 -9.51 -27.69
N PRO A 139 -15.16 -8.16 -27.68
CA PRO A 139 -14.89 -7.38 -28.89
C PRO A 139 -13.58 -7.71 -29.63
N VAL A 140 -12.54 -8.16 -28.91
CA VAL A 140 -11.16 -8.26 -29.46
C VAL A 140 -10.54 -9.67 -29.39
N ARG A 141 -11.15 -10.63 -28.67
CA ARG A 141 -10.56 -11.96 -28.45
C ARG A 141 -10.26 -12.81 -29.68
N LYS A 142 -10.83 -12.45 -30.84
CA LYS A 142 -10.66 -13.14 -32.14
C LYS A 142 -10.13 -12.21 -33.25
N THR A 143 -9.61 -11.05 -32.89
CA THR A 143 -9.06 -10.08 -33.85
C THR A 143 -7.54 -10.18 -33.92
N SER A 144 -6.92 -9.46 -34.86
CA SER A 144 -5.46 -9.43 -35.01
C SER A 144 -4.74 -8.92 -33.75
N SER A 145 -3.44 -9.15 -33.69
CA SER A 145 -2.59 -8.66 -32.60
C SER A 145 -2.60 -7.13 -32.51
N GLY A 146 -2.60 -6.43 -33.65
CA GLY A 146 -2.71 -4.97 -33.69
C GLY A 146 -3.97 -4.44 -33.00
N VAL A 147 -5.12 -5.09 -33.18
CA VAL A 147 -6.39 -4.71 -32.52
C VAL A 147 -6.33 -4.96 -31.02
N ARG A 148 -5.76 -6.08 -30.58
CA ARG A 148 -5.64 -6.42 -29.15
C ARG A 148 -4.61 -5.54 -28.43
N LEU A 149 -3.53 -5.17 -29.12
CA LEU A 149 -2.53 -4.23 -28.62
C LEU A 149 -3.11 -2.82 -28.50
N ALA A 150 -3.81 -2.34 -29.53
CA ALA A 150 -4.51 -1.05 -29.50
C ALA A 150 -5.51 -1.00 -28.33
N ALA A 151 -6.29 -2.08 -28.13
CA ALA A 151 -7.22 -2.21 -27.02
C ALA A 151 -6.54 -2.07 -25.63
N LEU A 152 -5.32 -2.61 -25.45
CA LEU A 152 -4.56 -2.44 -24.21
C LEU A 152 -4.16 -0.99 -23.97
N PHE A 153 -3.59 -0.31 -24.97
CA PHE A 153 -3.19 1.09 -24.87
C PHE A 153 -4.38 2.00 -24.57
N LEU A 154 -5.48 1.85 -25.31
CA LEU A 154 -6.67 2.67 -25.14
C LEU A 154 -7.39 2.36 -23.80
N ALA A 155 -7.44 1.09 -23.38
CA ALA A 155 -7.99 0.77 -22.06
C ALA A 155 -7.15 1.40 -20.94
N ALA A 156 -5.82 1.32 -21.01
CA ALA A 156 -4.92 1.85 -19.98
C ALA A 156 -4.97 3.39 -19.85
N HIS A 157 -5.33 4.09 -20.93
CA HIS A 157 -5.39 5.54 -21.02
C HIS A 157 -6.81 6.13 -20.92
N ALA A 158 -7.81 5.30 -20.59
CA ALA A 158 -9.16 5.76 -20.31
C ALA A 158 -9.33 6.15 -18.84
N SER A 159 -10.06 7.24 -18.59
CA SER A 159 -10.46 7.75 -17.28
C SER A 159 -11.64 6.96 -16.69
N ALA A 160 -12.09 7.35 -15.50
CA ALA A 160 -13.28 6.77 -14.86
C ALA A 160 -14.58 7.04 -15.65
N GLU A 161 -14.62 8.12 -16.42
CA GLU A 161 -15.72 8.53 -17.30
C GLU A 161 -15.69 7.78 -18.64
N LEU A 162 -14.77 6.80 -18.78
CA LEU A 162 -14.54 5.98 -19.96
C LEU A 162 -14.03 6.78 -21.17
N VAL A 163 -13.56 8.01 -20.95
CA VAL A 163 -12.98 8.88 -21.98
C VAL A 163 -11.47 8.77 -21.90
N GLY A 164 -10.80 8.73 -23.04
CA GLY A 164 -9.34 8.75 -23.08
C GLY A 164 -8.82 9.61 -24.21
N HIS A 165 -7.53 9.93 -24.10
CA HIS A 165 -6.75 10.51 -25.18
C HIS A 165 -5.75 9.45 -25.66
N ALA A 166 -5.65 9.25 -26.96
CA ALA A 166 -4.71 8.29 -27.51
C ALA A 166 -3.29 8.74 -27.16
N PRO A 167 -2.47 7.89 -26.52
CA PRO A 167 -1.14 8.29 -26.08
C PRO A 167 -0.22 8.43 -27.30
N ALA A 168 0.74 9.36 -27.23
CA ALA A 168 1.69 9.61 -28.33
C ALA A 168 2.56 8.39 -28.67
N GLU A 169 2.77 7.52 -27.70
CA GLU A 169 3.50 6.25 -27.79
C GLU A 169 2.67 5.08 -28.32
N LEU A 170 1.40 5.29 -28.70
CA LEU A 170 0.59 4.26 -29.37
C LEU A 170 1.30 3.83 -30.67
N PRO A 171 1.64 2.53 -30.86
CA PRO A 171 2.33 2.09 -32.06
C PRO A 171 1.57 2.46 -33.33
N VAL A 172 2.28 2.95 -34.35
CA VAL A 172 1.64 3.46 -35.60
C VAL A 172 0.74 2.39 -36.24
N ALA A 173 1.16 1.13 -36.22
CA ALA A 173 0.39 0.01 -36.74
C ALA A 173 -0.96 -0.21 -36.01
N CYS A 174 -1.13 0.29 -34.79
CA CYS A 174 -2.38 0.21 -34.03
C CYS A 174 -3.45 1.20 -34.52
N TYR A 175 -3.10 2.28 -35.23
CA TYR A 175 -4.12 3.21 -35.75
C TYR A 175 -5.04 2.54 -36.79
N GLY A 176 -4.53 1.57 -37.55
CA GLY A 176 -5.33 0.76 -38.47
C GLY A 176 -6.39 -0.11 -37.78
N ALA A 177 -6.27 -0.35 -36.48
CA ALA A 177 -7.23 -1.13 -35.70
C ALA A 177 -8.48 -0.34 -35.26
N VAL A 178 -8.45 0.99 -35.31
CA VAL A 178 -9.53 1.85 -34.78
C VAL A 178 -10.89 1.54 -35.41
N PRO A 179 -11.02 1.38 -36.75
CA PRO A 179 -12.31 1.02 -37.36
C PRO A 179 -12.87 -0.30 -36.82
N THR A 180 -12.03 -1.32 -36.65
CA THR A 180 -12.45 -2.61 -36.09
C THR A 180 -12.87 -2.48 -34.63
N LEU A 181 -12.17 -1.66 -33.83
CA LEU A 181 -12.53 -1.43 -32.43
C LEU A 181 -13.89 -0.74 -32.27
N LEU A 182 -14.23 0.18 -33.18
CA LEU A 182 -15.57 0.79 -33.26
C LEU A 182 -16.62 -0.23 -33.69
N GLU A 183 -16.38 -0.95 -34.80
CA GLU A 183 -17.31 -1.96 -35.33
C GLU A 183 -17.64 -3.06 -34.30
N LYS A 184 -16.64 -3.52 -33.54
CA LYS A 184 -16.81 -4.57 -32.52
C LYS A 184 -17.32 -4.04 -31.18
N GLY A 185 -17.49 -2.72 -31.03
CA GLY A 185 -18.01 -2.08 -29.82
C GLY A 185 -17.02 -2.04 -28.65
N PHE A 186 -15.72 -2.16 -28.92
CA PHE A 186 -14.69 -1.87 -27.90
C PHE A 186 -14.58 -0.37 -27.66
N LEU A 187 -14.69 0.43 -28.72
CA LEU A 187 -14.85 1.88 -28.66
C LEU A 187 -16.29 2.25 -28.99
N ALA A 188 -16.84 3.22 -28.27
CA ALA A 188 -18.16 3.79 -28.56
C ALA A 188 -18.08 4.95 -29.56
N GLU A 189 -17.05 5.78 -29.44
CA GLU A 189 -16.83 6.96 -30.28
C GLU A 189 -15.33 7.30 -30.36
N VAL A 190 -14.94 7.95 -31.47
CA VAL A 190 -13.60 8.54 -31.67
C VAL A 190 -13.78 9.90 -32.33
N LYS A 191 -13.12 10.92 -31.79
CA LYS A 191 -13.09 12.29 -32.33
C LYS A 191 -11.67 12.83 -32.25
N GLY A 192 -10.96 12.80 -33.37
CA GLY A 192 -9.53 13.12 -33.42
C GLY A 192 -8.73 12.10 -32.58
N GLN A 193 -7.96 12.57 -31.60
CA GLN A 193 -7.21 11.72 -30.67
C GLN A 193 -8.01 11.34 -29.41
N THR A 194 -9.20 11.92 -29.21
CA THR A 194 -10.07 11.59 -28.08
C THR A 194 -11.00 10.43 -28.44
N TYR A 195 -11.24 9.52 -27.51
CA TYR A 195 -12.13 8.38 -27.70
C TYR A 195 -12.92 8.07 -26.43
N ARG A 196 -13.96 7.24 -26.58
CA ARG A 196 -14.70 6.66 -25.45
C ARG A 196 -14.70 5.15 -25.56
N LEU A 197 -14.43 4.46 -24.45
CA LEU A 197 -14.59 3.02 -24.37
C LEU A 197 -16.08 2.63 -24.46
N GLY A 198 -16.34 1.48 -25.08
CA GLY A 198 -17.66 0.87 -25.08
C GLY A 198 -18.10 0.56 -23.64
N PRO A 199 -19.39 0.78 -23.29
CA PRO A 199 -19.85 0.58 -21.91
C PRO A 199 -19.66 -0.86 -21.41
N THR A 200 -19.68 -1.85 -22.32
CA THR A 200 -19.47 -3.27 -21.99
C THR A 200 -18.04 -3.61 -21.59
N VAL A 201 -17.07 -2.76 -21.95
CA VAL A 201 -15.64 -2.90 -21.62
C VAL A 201 -15.15 -1.81 -20.67
N GLY A 202 -16.05 -0.97 -20.13
CA GLY A 202 -15.67 0.13 -19.24
C GLY A 202 -14.91 -0.31 -17.99
N HIS A 203 -15.16 -1.53 -17.51
CA HIS A 203 -14.43 -2.13 -16.39
C HIS A 203 -12.93 -2.37 -16.66
N LEU A 204 -12.50 -2.31 -17.92
CA LEU A 204 -11.11 -2.40 -18.32
C LEU A 204 -10.38 -1.06 -18.23
N ALA A 205 -11.06 0.07 -17.95
CA ALA A 205 -10.41 1.37 -17.90
C ALA A 205 -9.26 1.41 -16.87
N GLY A 206 -8.13 1.96 -17.30
CA GLY A 206 -6.91 2.10 -16.52
C GLY A 206 -6.90 3.30 -15.58
N LEU A 207 -8.05 3.98 -15.43
CA LEU A 207 -8.23 5.12 -14.55
C LEU A 207 -7.13 6.17 -14.75
N PHE A 208 -6.90 6.54 -16.01
CA PHE A 208 -5.99 7.61 -16.37
C PHE A 208 -6.43 8.91 -15.70
N ARG A 209 -5.44 9.66 -15.22
CA ARG A 209 -5.60 10.99 -14.67
C ARG A 209 -4.66 11.93 -15.41
N THR A 210 -5.11 13.13 -15.71
CA THR A 210 -4.26 14.12 -16.37
C THR A 210 -3.20 14.66 -15.40
N PRO A 211 -2.09 15.22 -15.90
CA PRO A 211 -1.10 15.89 -15.05
C PRO A 211 -1.71 16.97 -14.14
N GLU A 212 -2.73 17.70 -14.62
CA GLU A 212 -3.42 18.72 -13.86
C GLU A 212 -4.21 18.13 -12.67
N GLU A 213 -4.90 17.01 -12.89
CA GLU A 213 -5.63 16.29 -11.83
C GLU A 213 -4.66 15.73 -10.78
N LEU A 214 -3.53 15.17 -11.21
CA LEU A 214 -2.49 14.70 -10.29
C LEU A 214 -1.89 15.85 -9.47
N ALA A 215 -1.64 16.99 -10.11
CA ALA A 215 -1.13 18.19 -9.42
C ALA A 215 -2.16 18.76 -8.44
N ALA A 216 -3.46 18.72 -8.76
CA ALA A 216 -4.51 19.14 -7.85
C ALA A 216 -4.59 18.25 -6.60
N LEU A 217 -4.53 16.92 -6.78
CA LEU A 217 -4.50 15.98 -5.66
C LEU A 217 -3.25 16.13 -4.79
N ALA A 218 -2.10 16.42 -5.40
CA ALA A 218 -0.86 16.68 -4.65
C ALA A 218 -0.99 17.95 -3.78
N ARG A 219 -1.54 19.04 -4.33
CA ARG A 219 -1.80 20.27 -3.57
C ARG A 219 -2.78 20.04 -2.42
N GLU A 220 -3.87 19.32 -2.67
CA GLU A 220 -4.84 18.98 -1.61
C GLU A 220 -4.19 18.16 -0.48
N GLU A 221 -3.32 17.21 -0.81
CA GLU A 221 -2.56 16.45 0.18
C GLU A 221 -1.59 17.34 0.96
N GLU A 222 -0.86 18.22 0.29
CA GLU A 222 0.04 19.20 0.92
C GLU A 222 -0.72 20.14 1.87
N GLU A 223 -1.85 20.69 1.42
CA GLU A 223 -2.73 21.53 2.25
C GLU A 223 -3.24 20.75 3.47
N ARG A 224 -3.63 19.48 3.29
CA ARG A 224 -4.08 18.63 4.39
C ARG A 224 -2.97 18.32 5.39
N LEU A 225 -1.74 18.06 4.90
CA LEU A 225 -0.58 17.85 5.74
C LEU A 225 -0.23 19.13 6.52
N ALA A 226 -0.20 20.28 5.83
CA ALA A 226 0.03 21.59 6.46
C ALA A 226 -1.04 21.90 7.53
N ALA A 227 -2.31 21.60 7.25
CA ALA A 227 -3.40 21.77 8.22
C ALA A 227 -3.22 20.86 9.44
N ARG A 228 -2.78 19.60 9.25
CA ARG A 228 -2.47 18.68 10.35
C ARG A 228 -1.28 19.15 11.18
N GLU A 229 -0.23 19.65 10.54
CA GLU A 229 0.94 20.20 11.22
C GLU A 229 0.59 21.47 12.00
N ALA A 230 -0.20 22.38 11.42
CA ALA A 230 -0.70 23.57 12.10
C ALA A 230 -1.57 23.20 13.31
N ALA A 231 -2.47 22.22 13.17
CA ALA A 231 -3.29 21.72 14.27
C ALA A 231 -2.44 21.06 15.37
N ALA A 232 -1.36 20.35 15.01
CA ALA A 232 -0.43 19.77 15.98
C ALA A 232 0.44 20.82 16.70
N ALA A 233 0.68 21.98 16.08
CA ALA A 233 1.43 23.10 16.64
C ALA A 233 0.57 24.04 17.52
N ALA A 234 -0.75 24.03 17.35
CA ALA A 234 -1.66 24.81 18.19
C ALA A 234 -1.69 24.25 19.63
N GLU A 235 -1.58 25.13 20.62
CA GLU A 235 -1.73 24.75 22.02
C GLU A 235 -3.19 24.37 22.33
N ALA A 236 -3.40 23.28 23.06
CA ALA A 236 -4.75 22.82 23.38
C ALA A 236 -5.51 23.84 24.26
N THR A 237 -6.72 24.20 23.84
CA THR A 237 -7.69 24.99 24.62
C THR A 237 -8.76 24.09 25.26
N PRO A 238 -9.46 24.54 26.32
CA PRO A 238 -10.58 23.78 26.90
C PRO A 238 -11.66 23.39 25.88
N GLU A 239 -11.95 24.26 24.92
CA GLU A 239 -12.95 24.02 23.87
C GLU A 239 -12.47 22.93 22.89
N SER A 240 -11.22 23.04 22.43
CA SER A 240 -10.61 22.03 21.54
C SER A 240 -10.50 20.66 22.22
N TRP A 241 -10.25 20.64 23.53
CA TRP A 241 -10.21 19.43 24.34
C TRP A 241 -11.60 18.78 24.49
N ALA A 242 -12.62 19.59 24.74
CA ALA A 242 -14.00 19.12 24.82
C ALA A 242 -14.48 18.54 23.48
N ALA A 243 -14.18 19.23 22.37
CA ALA A 243 -14.50 18.75 21.03
C ALA A 243 -13.80 17.42 20.72
N TRP A 244 -12.50 17.31 21.03
CA TRP A 244 -11.75 16.07 20.87
C TRP A 244 -12.34 14.92 21.71
N LYS A 245 -12.70 15.18 22.99
CA LYS A 245 -13.32 14.17 23.87
C LYS A 245 -14.68 13.67 23.37
N ALA A 246 -15.43 14.50 22.62
CA ALA A 246 -16.72 14.10 22.05
C ALA A 246 -16.58 13.15 20.84
N ASP A 247 -15.43 13.17 20.15
CA ASP A 247 -15.19 12.40 18.92
C ASP A 247 -14.46 11.05 19.18
N VAL A 248 -13.90 10.84 20.38
CA VAL A 248 -13.19 9.61 20.71
C VAL A 248 -14.09 8.47 21.19
N SER A 249 -13.61 7.23 21.02
CA SER A 249 -14.33 6.05 21.50
C SER A 249 -14.59 6.08 23.03
N PRO A 250 -15.68 5.46 23.52
CA PRO A 250 -15.97 5.38 24.96
C PRO A 250 -14.85 4.73 25.79
N ALA A 251 -14.07 3.81 25.20
CA ALA A 251 -12.94 3.19 25.87
C ALA A 251 -11.76 4.16 26.07
N LEU A 252 -11.48 4.97 25.06
CA LEU A 252 -10.44 6.00 25.14
C LEU A 252 -10.87 7.13 26.08
N LEU A 253 -12.15 7.55 26.05
CA LEU A 253 -12.69 8.55 26.95
C LEU A 253 -12.49 8.17 28.43
N ARG A 254 -12.84 6.94 28.82
CA ARG A 254 -12.60 6.47 30.21
C ARG A 254 -11.13 6.51 30.62
N HIS A 255 -10.23 6.20 29.69
CA HIS A 255 -8.79 6.25 29.95
C HIS A 255 -8.31 7.70 30.14
N VAL A 256 -8.80 8.61 29.29
CA VAL A 256 -8.54 10.04 29.38
C VAL A 256 -9.02 10.60 30.72
N GLU A 257 -10.26 10.31 31.10
CA GLU A 257 -10.84 10.74 32.38
C GLU A 257 -10.07 10.18 33.58
N ALA A 258 -9.55 8.96 33.50
CA ALA A 258 -8.71 8.39 34.55
C ALA A 258 -7.38 9.15 34.72
N VAL A 259 -6.77 9.61 33.61
CA VAL A 259 -5.55 10.43 33.66
C VAL A 259 -5.85 11.86 34.14
N GLU A 260 -6.88 12.48 33.57
CA GLU A 260 -7.32 13.86 33.87
C GLU A 260 -7.69 14.02 35.36
N ASN A 261 -8.40 13.04 35.93
CA ASN A 261 -8.86 13.09 37.31
C ASN A 261 -7.91 12.41 38.32
N CYS A 262 -6.70 12.00 37.89
CA CYS A 262 -5.77 11.31 38.76
C CYS A 262 -5.21 12.23 39.86
N ARG A 263 -5.71 12.06 41.08
CA ARG A 263 -5.28 12.81 42.28
C ARG A 263 -3.84 12.53 42.71
N LEU A 264 -3.20 11.48 42.21
CA LEU A 264 -1.79 11.20 42.54
C LEU A 264 -0.83 11.83 41.51
N CYS A 265 -1.27 12.02 40.27
CA CYS A 265 -0.43 12.59 39.21
C CYS A 265 -0.51 14.12 39.17
N HIS A 266 -1.67 14.71 39.52
CA HIS A 266 -1.92 16.16 39.47
C HIS A 266 -1.38 16.82 38.18
N LEU A 267 -1.71 16.24 37.03
CA LEU A 267 -1.21 16.74 35.74
C LEU A 267 -1.92 18.03 35.36
N ALA A 268 -1.15 19.04 34.94
CA ALA A 268 -1.71 20.26 34.39
C ALA A 268 -2.52 19.97 33.12
N PHE A 269 -3.61 20.71 32.92
CA PHE A 269 -4.51 20.58 31.77
C PHE A 269 -3.77 20.47 30.44
N ILE A 270 -2.91 21.46 30.13
CA ILE A 270 -2.14 21.51 28.88
C ILE A 270 -1.31 20.25 28.65
N ARG A 271 -0.76 19.66 29.72
CA ARG A 271 0.04 18.44 29.62
C ARG A 271 -0.80 17.21 29.29
N VAL A 272 -2.01 17.12 29.85
CA VAL A 272 -2.94 16.02 29.55
C VAL A 272 -3.46 16.18 28.13
N ALA A 273 -4.00 17.35 27.80
CA ALA A 273 -4.61 17.63 26.50
C ALA A 273 -3.61 17.43 25.35
N ASN A 274 -2.42 18.06 25.40
CA ASN A 274 -1.40 17.88 24.36
C ASN A 274 -0.90 16.43 24.29
N GLY A 275 -0.84 15.71 25.42
CA GLY A 275 -0.44 14.31 25.42
C GLY A 275 -1.35 13.42 24.57
N PHE A 276 -2.65 13.73 24.54
CA PHE A 276 -3.66 12.94 23.80
C PHE A 276 -3.95 13.50 22.41
N MET A 277 -3.90 14.81 22.22
CA MET A 277 -4.24 15.47 20.96
C MET A 277 -3.07 15.52 19.97
N THR A 278 -1.82 15.50 20.46
CA THR A 278 -0.64 15.58 19.60
C THR A 278 -0.12 14.19 19.26
N PRO A 279 0.20 13.90 17.98
CA PRO A 279 0.85 12.65 17.60
C PRO A 279 2.19 12.48 18.35
N PRO A 280 2.53 11.26 18.80
CA PRO A 280 3.82 11.02 19.44
C PRO A 280 4.95 11.28 18.45
N SER A 281 5.86 12.18 18.82
CA SER A 281 7.07 12.44 18.03
C SER A 281 7.97 11.19 18.04
N PRO A 282 8.45 10.72 16.87
CA PRO A 282 9.43 9.64 16.80
C PRO A 282 10.67 9.99 17.62
N LEU A 283 11.05 9.13 18.56
CA LEU A 283 12.30 9.32 19.30
C LEU A 283 13.48 8.86 18.42
N PRO A 284 14.43 9.75 18.05
CA PRO A 284 15.63 9.35 17.34
C PRO A 284 16.44 8.35 18.18
N MET A 285 17.04 7.37 17.52
CA MET A 285 17.86 6.32 18.17
C MET A 285 19.31 6.47 17.68
N PRO A 286 20.08 7.40 18.24
CA PRO A 286 21.49 7.53 17.90
C PRO A 286 22.27 6.30 18.37
N ARG A 287 23.34 5.93 17.65
CA ARG A 287 24.19 4.77 18.00
C ARG A 287 24.69 4.82 19.44
N SER A 288 25.07 6.00 19.92
CA SER A 288 25.52 6.21 21.31
C SER A 288 24.48 5.82 22.37
N ALA A 289 23.18 5.90 22.06
CA ALA A 289 22.13 5.48 22.97
C ALA A 289 21.93 3.96 22.98
N LEU A 290 22.27 3.27 21.88
CA LEU A 290 22.29 1.80 21.82
C LEU A 290 23.48 1.25 22.60
N ASP A 291 24.66 1.84 22.46
CA ASP A 291 25.85 1.43 23.23
C ASP A 291 25.64 1.61 24.75
N ALA A 292 24.99 2.72 25.15
CA ALA A 292 24.61 2.97 26.53
C ALA A 292 23.54 2.00 27.05
N TYR A 293 22.69 1.47 26.16
CA TYR A 293 21.67 0.49 26.52
C TYR A 293 22.27 -0.86 26.91
N ASP A 294 23.27 -1.35 26.18
CA ASP A 294 23.93 -2.62 26.50
C ASP A 294 24.59 -2.58 27.88
N THR A 295 25.29 -1.48 28.17
CA THR A 295 25.90 -1.23 29.49
C THR A 295 24.83 -1.17 30.58
N TRP A 296 23.73 -0.45 30.33
CA TRP A 296 22.62 -0.35 31.29
C TRP A 296 21.97 -1.71 31.55
N ARG A 297 21.74 -2.52 30.49
CA ARG A 297 21.08 -3.82 30.56
C ARG A 297 21.85 -4.82 31.42
N ALA A 298 23.18 -4.85 31.29
CA ALA A 298 24.04 -5.69 32.10
C ALA A 298 23.91 -5.38 33.62
N ALA A 299 23.68 -4.11 33.97
CA ALA A 299 23.51 -3.68 35.36
C ALA A 299 22.07 -3.87 35.90
N HIS A 300 21.08 -4.18 35.04
CA HIS A 300 19.67 -4.28 35.43
C HIS A 300 19.00 -5.57 34.89
N PRO A 301 19.48 -6.76 35.31
CA PRO A 301 18.99 -8.04 34.79
C PRO A 301 17.49 -8.28 35.07
N GLU A 302 16.97 -7.78 36.19
CA GLU A 302 15.56 -7.95 36.59
C GLU A 302 14.62 -6.83 36.09
N SER A 303 15.14 -5.90 35.27
CA SER A 303 14.40 -4.69 34.85
C SER A 303 13.04 -4.97 34.22
N GLY A 304 12.86 -6.09 33.50
CA GLY A 304 11.58 -6.48 32.92
C GLY A 304 10.53 -6.84 33.97
N ARG A 305 10.91 -7.63 34.97
CA ARG A 305 10.04 -8.02 36.09
C ARG A 305 9.68 -6.81 36.93
N GLU A 306 10.67 -6.01 37.31
CA GLU A 306 10.48 -4.79 38.12
C GLU A 306 9.56 -3.79 37.42
N ALA A 307 9.76 -3.58 36.11
CA ALA A 307 8.91 -2.68 35.34
C ALA A 307 7.46 -3.18 35.26
N ALA A 308 7.24 -4.47 35.02
CA ALA A 308 5.90 -5.03 35.00
C ALA A 308 5.19 -4.88 36.36
N GLN A 309 5.86 -5.24 37.46
CA GLN A 309 5.33 -5.08 38.83
C GLN A 309 5.01 -3.62 39.13
N PHE A 310 5.89 -2.70 38.72
CA PHE A 310 5.65 -1.28 38.88
C PHE A 310 4.38 -0.84 38.14
N THR A 311 4.15 -1.30 36.90
CA THR A 311 2.91 -0.93 36.18
C THR A 311 1.65 -1.44 36.87
N VAL A 312 1.69 -2.62 37.51
CA VAL A 312 0.57 -3.13 38.33
C VAL A 312 0.32 -2.22 39.53
N ALA A 313 1.35 -1.96 40.33
CA ALA A 313 1.24 -1.13 41.52
C ALA A 313 0.77 0.30 41.17
N PHE A 314 1.36 0.88 40.13
CA PHE A 314 1.01 2.20 39.62
C PHE A 314 -0.46 2.24 39.21
N ARG A 315 -0.93 1.27 38.41
CA ARG A 315 -2.32 1.28 37.94
C ARG A 315 -3.33 1.07 39.08
N THR A 316 -2.99 0.26 40.08
CA THR A 316 -3.84 0.07 41.27
C THR A 316 -4.02 1.36 42.06
N GLY A 317 -2.97 2.17 42.20
CA GLY A 317 -3.06 3.46 42.89
C GLY A 317 -3.65 4.59 42.04
N HIS A 318 -3.36 4.61 40.74
CA HIS A 318 -3.64 5.75 39.86
C HIS A 318 -4.88 5.57 38.97
N GLY A 319 -5.36 4.35 38.76
CA GLY A 319 -6.45 4.03 37.82
C GLY A 319 -6.04 4.00 36.34
N HIS A 320 -4.83 4.45 36.01
CA HIS A 320 -4.25 4.46 34.66
C HIS A 320 -2.81 3.92 34.66
N GLY A 321 -2.25 3.61 33.48
CA GLY A 321 -0.86 3.17 33.37
C GLY A 321 0.14 4.33 33.48
N PRO A 322 1.41 4.08 33.82
CA PRO A 322 2.41 5.15 33.81
C PRO A 322 2.78 5.56 32.37
N SER A 323 3.22 6.81 32.21
CA SER A 323 4.01 7.21 31.03
C SER A 323 5.43 6.64 31.12
N TYR A 324 6.19 6.68 30.01
CA TYR A 324 7.60 6.24 29.99
C TYR A 324 8.42 6.99 31.05
N GLY A 325 8.17 8.30 31.18
CA GLY A 325 8.83 9.14 32.18
C GLY A 325 8.46 8.79 33.63
N GLN A 326 7.21 8.42 33.90
CA GLN A 326 6.77 8.00 35.24
C GLN A 326 7.32 6.63 35.61
N LEU A 327 7.33 5.67 34.68
CA LEU A 327 7.97 4.37 34.87
C LEU A 327 9.45 4.56 35.21
N CYS A 328 10.19 5.27 34.35
CA CYS A 328 11.62 5.50 34.58
C CYS A 328 11.89 6.28 35.87
N LYS A 329 11.03 7.26 36.23
CA LYS A 329 11.16 7.96 37.51
C LYS A 329 10.94 7.02 38.69
N GLY A 330 9.91 6.18 38.63
CA GLY A 330 9.56 5.25 39.71
C GLY A 330 10.60 4.17 39.96
N LEU A 331 11.30 3.74 38.91
CA LEU A 331 12.38 2.74 38.98
C LEU A 331 13.77 3.37 39.20
N GLY A 332 13.87 4.67 39.47
CA GLY A 332 15.15 5.35 39.73
C GLY A 332 15.96 5.71 38.47
N TRP A 333 15.47 5.43 37.27
CA TRP A 333 16.11 5.69 35.97
C TRP A 333 15.96 7.14 35.47
N ARG A 334 15.60 8.09 36.35
CA ARG A 334 15.33 9.49 35.94
C ARG A 334 16.55 10.21 35.36
N LYS A 335 17.76 9.84 35.79
CA LYS A 335 19.01 10.47 35.34
C LYS A 335 19.46 10.02 33.93
N LEU A 336 18.82 9.00 33.37
CA LEU A 336 19.11 8.54 32.02
C LEU A 336 18.62 9.53 30.96
N SER A 337 19.32 9.59 29.82
CA SER A 337 18.90 10.41 28.68
C SER A 337 17.51 10.03 28.19
N ARG A 338 16.85 10.94 27.45
CA ARG A 338 15.50 10.70 26.93
C ARG A 338 15.50 9.54 25.93
N GLU A 339 16.54 9.48 25.12
CA GLU A 339 16.78 8.49 24.07
C GLU A 339 16.96 7.11 24.69
N LEU A 340 17.81 7.00 25.72
CA LEU A 340 18.06 5.74 26.43
C LEU A 340 16.80 5.23 27.14
N ARG A 341 16.06 6.12 27.83
CA ARG A 341 14.75 5.74 28.42
C ARG A 341 13.76 5.25 27.37
N GLY A 342 13.75 5.88 26.20
CA GLY A 342 12.94 5.47 25.07
C GLY A 342 13.32 4.10 24.50
N ILE A 343 14.62 3.78 24.44
CA ILE A 343 15.11 2.46 24.03
C ILE A 343 14.71 1.40 25.06
N ILE A 344 14.99 1.64 26.35
CA ILE A 344 14.66 0.71 27.44
C ILE A 344 13.18 0.31 27.40
N VAL A 345 12.27 1.28 27.38
CA VAL A 345 10.84 0.98 27.42
C VAL A 345 10.36 0.28 26.14
N ARG A 346 10.92 0.63 24.97
CA ARG A 346 10.62 -0.07 23.71
C ARG A 346 11.07 -1.53 23.78
N THR A 347 12.30 -1.80 24.22
CA THR A 347 12.78 -3.18 24.35
C THR A 347 11.97 -3.99 25.35
N LEU A 348 11.54 -3.39 26.47
CA LEU A 348 10.64 -4.05 27.43
C LEU A 348 9.27 -4.39 26.82
N ILE A 349 8.78 -3.59 25.87
CA ILE A 349 7.55 -3.91 25.11
C ILE A 349 7.82 -5.04 24.11
N ASP A 350 8.92 -4.98 23.37
CA ASP A 350 9.31 -5.98 22.36
C ASP A 350 9.53 -7.38 22.99
N GLU A 351 10.16 -7.41 24.17
CA GLU A 351 10.36 -8.63 24.96
C GLU A 351 9.09 -9.11 25.67
N GLY A 352 7.99 -8.36 25.56
CA GLY A 352 6.68 -8.72 26.09
C GLY A 352 6.55 -8.57 27.60
N TRP A 353 7.51 -7.93 28.28
CA TRP A 353 7.40 -7.57 29.70
C TRP A 353 6.35 -6.49 29.92
N LEU A 354 6.31 -5.51 29.03
CA LEU A 354 5.32 -4.45 29.00
C LEU A 354 4.48 -4.53 27.73
N THR A 355 3.35 -3.84 27.75
CA THR A 355 2.59 -3.51 26.55
C THR A 355 1.96 -2.13 26.73
N SER A 356 1.61 -1.50 25.61
CA SER A 356 0.98 -0.19 25.56
C SER A 356 -0.10 -0.19 24.48
N THR A 357 -0.85 0.90 24.35
CA THR A 357 -1.77 1.10 23.23
C THR A 357 -1.32 2.34 22.46
N PRO A 358 -0.32 2.23 21.55
CA PRO A 358 0.07 3.37 20.72
C PRO A 358 -1.12 3.85 19.87
N PRO A 359 -1.25 5.16 19.60
CA PRO A 359 -0.39 6.27 20.05
C PRO A 359 -0.72 6.83 21.45
N VAL A 360 -1.61 6.17 22.21
CA VAL A 360 -2.21 6.71 23.44
C VAL A 360 -1.21 6.73 24.62
N PRO A 361 -0.98 7.88 25.26
CA PRO A 361 -0.07 8.01 26.42
C PRO A 361 -0.66 7.41 27.71
N TRP A 362 0.19 7.19 28.73
CA TRP A 362 -0.18 6.64 30.05
C TRP A 362 -0.82 5.24 30.00
N THR A 363 -0.46 4.42 29.01
CA THR A 363 -1.09 3.11 28.78
C THR A 363 -0.23 1.91 29.17
N LEU A 364 0.98 2.13 29.70
CA LEU A 364 1.88 1.03 30.06
C LEU A 364 1.21 0.07 31.06
N ARG A 365 1.27 -1.21 30.76
CA ARG A 365 0.70 -2.31 31.56
C ARG A 365 1.54 -3.58 31.38
N PRO A 366 1.35 -4.61 32.21
CA PRO A 366 2.04 -5.88 32.06
C PRO A 366 1.77 -6.50 30.68
N GLY A 367 2.82 -7.03 30.06
CA GLY A 367 2.74 -7.74 28.79
C GLY A 367 2.62 -9.27 28.98
N LYS A 368 2.65 -9.99 27.86
CA LYS A 368 2.50 -11.46 27.84
C LYS A 368 3.53 -12.20 28.69
N THR A 369 4.77 -11.74 28.71
CA THR A 369 5.88 -12.35 29.46
C THR A 369 5.68 -12.16 30.97
N ALA A 370 5.23 -10.98 31.37
CA ALA A 370 4.86 -10.70 32.76
C ALA A 370 3.66 -11.54 33.22
N HIS A 371 2.62 -11.66 32.36
CA HIS A 371 1.45 -12.49 32.64
C HIS A 371 1.81 -13.96 32.87
N ALA A 372 2.72 -14.51 32.06
CA ALA A 372 3.20 -15.89 32.22
C ALA A 372 3.90 -16.12 33.58
N GLN A 373 4.42 -15.06 34.20
CA GLN A 373 5.03 -15.09 35.53
C GLN A 373 4.06 -14.67 36.65
N GLY A 374 2.75 -14.60 36.36
CA GLY A 374 1.72 -14.25 37.33
C GLY A 374 1.61 -12.75 37.64
N ILE A 375 2.35 -11.87 36.94
CA ILE A 375 2.27 -10.42 37.13
C ILE A 375 1.16 -9.89 36.21
N VAL A 376 -0.05 -9.83 36.74
CA VAL A 376 -1.27 -9.42 36.01
C VAL A 376 -1.98 -8.28 36.74
N LEU A 377 -2.86 -7.56 36.02
CA LEU A 377 -3.69 -6.53 36.66
C LEU A 377 -4.80 -7.14 37.54
N PRO A 378 -5.19 -6.47 38.63
CA PRO A 378 -6.35 -6.89 39.44
C PRO A 378 -7.60 -7.05 38.57
N GLY A 379 -8.27 -8.20 38.68
CA GLY A 379 -9.46 -8.55 37.89
C GLY A 379 -9.21 -9.41 36.63
N GLN A 380 -7.95 -9.53 36.16
CA GLN A 380 -7.61 -10.46 35.07
C GLN A 380 -7.35 -11.89 35.54
N VAL A 381 -6.98 -12.07 36.82
CA VAL A 381 -6.80 -13.40 37.47
C VAL A 381 -8.10 -14.22 37.43
N ALA A 382 -9.27 -13.56 37.48
CA ALA A 382 -10.57 -14.23 37.57
C ALA A 382 -11.12 -14.81 36.24
N ARG A 383 -10.48 -14.53 35.10
CA ARG A 383 -10.94 -14.99 33.77
C ARG A 383 -10.15 -16.15 33.17
N GLY A 384 -9.03 -16.55 33.78
CA GLY A 384 -8.19 -17.66 33.29
C GLY A 384 -8.51 -19.03 33.91
N GLY A 385 -9.54 -19.13 34.76
CA GLY A 385 -9.93 -20.34 35.47
C GLY A 385 -11.36 -20.80 35.14
N ARG A 386 -11.72 -20.85 33.86
CA ARG A 386 -12.87 -21.61 33.36
C ARG A 386 -12.52 -22.33 32.07
#